data_AF-A0A1B8J7X2-F1
#
_entry.id   AF-A0A1B8J7X2-F1
#
_cell.length_a   1.000
_cell.length_b   1.000
_cell.length_c   1.000
_cell.angle_alpha   90.00
_cell.angle_beta   90.00
_cell.angle_gamma   90.00
#
_symmetry.space_group_name_H-M   'P 1'
#
loop_
_entity.id
_entity.type
_entity.pdbx_description
1 polymer ?
#
loop_
_entity_poly.entity_id
_entity_poly.type
_entity_poly.pdbx_seq_one_letter_code
_entity_poly.pdbx_strand_id
1 'polypeptide(L)'
;MTSPLEERFKELLPRILDFFSGFFIGVGIIGSVCSFFVARFVFDSAFLALLIGFGVFCVFVFFGIVSKAICILLKHAQSTTNNTP
;
A
#
# COMPACT_ATOMS: atom_id res chain seq x y z
N MET A 1 19.09 -1.90 -26.33
CA MET A 1 19.64 -0.74 -25.60
C MET A 1 18.53 -0.17 -24.74
N THR A 2 18.39 -0.67 -23.52
CA THR A 2 17.53 -0.04 -22.50
C THR A 2 18.21 1.24 -22.04
N SER A 3 17.46 2.33 -22.01
CA SER A 3 17.95 3.66 -21.65
C SER A 3 18.53 3.63 -20.24
N PRO A 4 19.66 4.32 -19.93
CA PRO A 4 20.24 4.38 -18.57
C PRO A 4 19.25 4.92 -17.52
N LEU A 5 18.20 5.61 -17.97
CA LEU A 5 17.07 6.04 -17.15
C LEU A 5 16.22 4.89 -16.62
N GLU A 6 16.04 3.82 -17.41
CA GLU A 6 15.17 2.68 -17.08
C GLU A 6 15.78 1.81 -15.98
N GLU A 7 17.10 1.66 -15.96
CA GLU A 7 17.82 0.94 -14.90
C GLU A 7 17.73 1.66 -13.56
N ARG A 8 17.91 2.99 -13.55
CA ARG A 8 17.73 3.81 -12.34
C ARG A 8 16.30 3.70 -11.81
N PHE A 9 15.32 3.64 -12.72
CA PHE A 9 13.91 3.50 -12.35
C PHE A 9 13.62 2.14 -11.70
N LYS A 10 14.17 1.05 -12.26
CA LYS A 10 14.05 -0.30 -11.71
C LYS A 10 14.64 -0.44 -10.31
N GLU A 11 15.71 0.29 -10.01
CA GLU A 11 16.32 0.33 -8.68
C GLU A 11 15.48 1.13 -7.65
N LEU A 12 14.88 2.23 -8.09
CA LEU A 12 14.09 3.13 -7.23
C LEU A 12 12.66 2.61 -6.97
N LEU A 13 12.06 1.93 -7.94
CA LEU A 13 10.69 1.44 -7.89
C LEU A 13 10.37 0.55 -6.67
N PRO A 14 11.19 -0.47 -6.31
CA PRO A 14 10.92 -1.30 -5.12
C PRO A 14 11.05 -0.50 -3.82
N ARG A 15 11.95 0.48 -3.75
CA ARG A 15 12.11 1.36 -2.59
C ARG A 15 10.90 2.26 -2.37
N ILE A 16 10.38 2.82 -3.46
CA ILE A 16 9.18 3.67 -3.44
C ILE A 16 7.96 2.83 -3.05
N LEU A 17 7.80 1.63 -3.62
CA LEU A 17 6.70 0.73 -3.27
C LEU A 17 6.71 0.30 -1.80
N ASP A 18 7.88 0.03 -1.23
CA ASP A 18 8.02 -0.34 0.18
C ASP A 18 7.64 0.84 1.10
N PHE A 19 8.10 2.05 0.76
CA PHE A 19 7.69 3.27 1.45
C PHE A 19 6.17 3.50 1.40
N PHE A 20 5.57 3.34 0.22
CA PHE A 20 4.12 3.45 0.06
C PHE A 20 3.38 2.36 0.85
N SER A 21 3.89 1.13 0.89
CA SER A 21 3.28 0.06 1.69
C SER A 21 3.21 0.43 3.18
N GLY A 22 4.29 0.95 3.75
CA GLY A 22 4.30 1.43 5.14
C GLY A 22 3.39 2.65 5.35
N PHE A 23 3.41 3.58 4.40
CA PHE A 23 2.58 4.78 4.44
C PHE A 23 1.08 4.45 4.40
N PHE A 24 0.66 3.55 3.51
CA PHE A 24 -0.75 3.13 3.41
C PHE A 24 -1.24 2.46 4.70
N ILE A 25 -0.39 1.67 5.38
CA ILE A 25 -0.75 1.09 6.67
C ILE A 25 -0.91 2.17 7.73
N GLY A 26 0.03 3.12 7.82
CA GLY A 26 -0.04 4.22 8.79
C GLY A 26 -1.28 5.11 8.57
N VAL A 27 -1.52 5.53 7.32
CA VAL A 27 -2.71 6.30 6.94
C VAL A 27 -3.99 5.48 7.14
N GLY A 28 -3.96 4.17 6.90
CA GLY A 28 -5.09 3.28 7.14
C GLY A 28 -5.51 3.23 8.60
N ILE A 29 -4.55 3.15 9.53
CA ILE A 29 -4.84 3.16 10.98
C ILE A 29 -5.40 4.52 11.40
N ILE A 30 -4.73 5.61 11.03
CA ILE A 30 -5.16 6.97 11.39
C ILE A 30 -6.54 7.28 10.77
N GLY A 31 -6.71 6.95 9.49
CA GLY A 31 -7.95 7.14 8.75
C GLY A 31 -9.10 6.30 9.30
N SER A 32 -8.82 5.08 9.78
CA SER A 32 -9.81 4.23 10.46
C SER A 32 -10.29 4.85 11.76
N VAL A 33 -9.37 5.34 12.61
CA VAL A 33 -9.71 5.99 13.89
C VAL A 33 -10.47 7.29 13.67
N CYS A 34 -10.03 8.14 12.73
CA CYS A 34 -10.74 9.36 12.37
C CYS A 34 -12.15 9.06 11.82
N SER A 35 -12.26 8.08 10.93
CA SER A 35 -13.55 7.69 10.34
C SER A 35 -14.51 7.13 11.38
N PHE A 36 -14.00 6.36 12.34
CA PHE A 36 -14.78 5.87 13.48
C PHE A 36 -15.33 7.04 14.31
N PHE A 37 -14.49 8.02 14.65
CA PHE A 37 -14.90 9.16 15.47
C PHE A 37 -15.96 10.02 14.76
N VAL A 38 -15.75 10.31 13.46
CA VAL A 38 -16.70 11.05 12.64
C VAL A 38 -18.01 10.30 12.48
N ALA A 39 -17.96 9.00 12.17
CA ALA A 39 -19.17 8.19 12.00
C ALA A 39 -19.94 8.03 13.33
N ARG A 40 -19.24 7.93 14.47
CA ARG A 40 -19.87 7.88 15.79
C ARG A 40 -20.60 9.18 16.13
N PHE A 41 -20.05 10.32 15.69
CA PHE A 41 -20.67 11.63 15.85
C PHE A 41 -21.90 11.82 14.95
N VAL A 42 -21.87 11.33 13.71
CA VAL A 42 -22.94 11.54 12.72
C VAL A 42 -24.12 10.58 12.91
N PHE A 43 -23.86 9.29 13.10
CA PHE A 43 -24.90 8.25 13.05
C PHE A 43 -25.39 7.80 14.42
N ASP A 44 -24.77 8.30 15.50
CA ASP A 44 -24.90 7.87 16.91
C ASP A 44 -24.79 6.34 17.17
N SER A 45 -24.54 5.56 16.12
CA SER A 45 -24.55 4.10 16.11
C SER A 45 -23.12 3.59 16.10
N ALA A 46 -22.68 3.02 17.23
CA ALA A 46 -21.34 2.47 17.38
C ALA A 46 -21.04 1.36 16.37
N PHE A 47 -22.04 0.57 15.97
CA PHE A 47 -21.89 -0.52 15.01
C PHE A 47 -21.56 -0.01 13.59
N LEU A 48 -22.31 0.98 13.10
CA LEU A 48 -22.05 1.61 11.80
C LEU A 48 -20.70 2.32 11.77
N ALA A 49 -20.34 3.00 12.86
CA ALA A 49 -19.04 3.65 12.99
C ALA A 49 -17.88 2.65 12.91
N LEU A 50 -18.01 1.50 13.58
CA LEU A 50 -17.02 0.43 13.52
C LEU A 50 -16.94 -0.18 12.12
N LEU A 51 -18.07 -0.43 11.47
CA LEU A 51 -18.11 -0.97 10.11
C LEU A 51 -17.41 -0.04 9.10
N ILE A 52 -17.65 1.28 9.20
CA ILE A 52 -17.00 2.29 8.34
C ILE A 52 -15.49 2.35 8.63
N GLY A 53 -15.10 2.45 9.91
CA GLY A 53 -13.69 2.47 10.30
C GLY A 53 -12.94 1.22 9.86
N PHE A 54 -13.56 0.04 9.99
CA PHE A 54 -13.01 -1.23 9.53
C PHE A 54 -12.91 -1.29 8.00
N GLY A 55 -13.94 -0.82 7.29
CA GLY A 55 -13.93 -0.72 5.83
C GLY A 55 -12.77 0.13 5.31
N VAL A 56 -12.57 1.32 5.90
CA VAL A 56 -11.45 2.20 5.56
C VAL A 56 -10.12 1.51 5.82
N PHE A 57 -9.95 0.90 7.00
CA PHE A 57 -8.73 0.15 7.32
C PHE A 57 -8.44 -0.95 6.30
N CYS A 58 -9.44 -1.77 5.97
CA CYS A 58 -9.31 -2.86 5.02
C CYS A 58 -8.86 -2.39 3.63
N VAL A 59 -9.41 -1.29 3.13
CA VAL A 59 -9.02 -0.74 1.82
C VAL A 59 -7.54 -0.33 1.83
N PHE A 60 -7.11 0.40 2.85
CA PHE A 60 -5.72 0.85 2.95
C PHE A 60 -4.73 -0.31 3.16
N VAL A 61 -5.08 -1.29 3.98
CA VAL A 61 -4.28 -2.52 4.16
C VAL A 61 -4.18 -3.29 2.85
N PHE A 62 -5.27 -3.40 2.09
CA PHE A 62 -5.26 -4.05 0.78
C PHE A 62 -4.28 -3.37 -0.18
N PHE A 63 -4.30 -2.04 -0.27
CA PHE A 63 -3.34 -1.29 -1.08
C PHE A 63 -1.88 -1.48 -0.62
N GLY A 64 -1.64 -1.58 0.69
CA GLY A 64 -0.33 -1.91 1.25
C GLY A 64 0.16 -3.30 0.81
N ILE A 65 -0.71 -4.32 0.94
CA ILE A 65 -0.39 -5.69 0.52
C ILE A 65 -0.13 -5.76 -0.98
N VAL A 66 -0.95 -5.10 -1.80
CA VAL A 66 -0.79 -5.04 -3.26
C VAL A 66 0.55 -4.38 -3.63
N SER A 67 0.91 -3.25 -2.99
CA SER A 67 2.21 -2.61 -3.20
C SER A 67 3.36 -3.55 -2.87
N LYS A 68 3.26 -4.29 -1.75
CA LYS A 68 4.28 -5.26 -1.36
C LYS A 68 4.38 -6.45 -2.32
N ALA A 69 3.24 -6.95 -2.81
CA ALA A 69 3.17 -8.04 -3.78
C ALA A 69 3.81 -7.64 -5.12
N ILE A 70 3.52 -6.43 -5.62
CA ILE A 70 4.12 -5.91 -6.85
C ILE A 70 5.64 -5.73 -6.68
N CYS A 71 6.09 -5.30 -5.50
CA CYS A 71 7.52 -5.16 -5.18
C CYS A 71 8.25 -6.51 -5.28
N ILE A 72 7.66 -7.56 -4.69
CA ILE A 72 8.21 -8.93 -4.76
C ILE A 72 8.22 -9.43 -6.21
N LEU A 73 7.14 -9.21 -6.97
CA LEU A 73 7.01 -9.62 -8.36
C LEU A 73 8.09 -8.96 -9.24
N LEU A 74 8.30 -7.65 -9.08
CA LEU A 74 9.35 -6.90 -9.77
C LEU A 74 10.74 -7.42 -9.41
N LYS A 75 11.00 -7.66 -8.12
CA LYS A 75 12.29 -8.17 -7.66
C LYS A 75 12.59 -9.56 -8.24
N HIS A 76 11.57 -10.41 -8.37
CA HIS A 76 11.71 -11.72 -9.00
C HIS A 76 11.96 -11.59 -10.52
N ALA A 77 11.22 -10.74 -11.22
CA ALA A 77 11.39 -10.50 -12.65
C ALA A 77 12.80 -9.96 -12.98
N GLN A 78 13.33 -9.04 -12.18
CA GLN A 78 14.70 -8.52 -12.34
C GLN A 78 15.77 -9.59 -12.12
N SER A 79 15.57 -10.45 -11.11
CA SER A 79 16.48 -11.58 -10.85
C SER A 79 16.54 -12.54 -12.04
N THR A 80 15.40 -12.84 -12.67
CA THR A 80 15.37 -13.70 -13.86
C THR A 80 16.09 -13.07 -15.06
N THR A 81 15.90 -11.76 -15.32
CA THR A 81 16.57 -11.08 -16.44
C THR A 81 18.10 -11.10 -16.32
N ASN A 82 18.66 -10.88 -15.12
CA ASN A 82 20.11 -10.86 -14.89
C ASN A 82 20.81 -12.22 -15.01
N ASN A 83 20.06 -13.33 -15.07
CA ASN A 83 20.62 -14.68 -15.23
C ASN A 83 20.57 -15.21 -16.67
N THR A 84 20.17 -14.38 -17.63
CA THR A 84 20.20 -14.73 -19.06
C THR A 84 21.52 -14.20 -19.63
N PRO A 85 22.43 -15.07 -20.13
CA PRO A 85 23.75 -14.67 -20.64
C PRO A 85 23.67 -13.76 -21.87
#